data_AF-S4PJ84-F1
#
_entry.id   AF-S4PJ84-F1
#
_cell.length_a   1.000
_cell.length_b   1.000
_cell.length_c   1.000
_cell.angle_alpha   90.00
_cell.angle_beta   90.00
_cell.angle_gamma   90.00
#
_symmetry.space_group_name_H-M   'P 1'
#
loop_
_entity.id
_entity.type
_entity.pdbx_description
1 polymer ?
#
loop_
_entity_poly.entity_id
_entity_poly.type
_entity_poly.pdbx_seq_one_letter_code
_entity_poly.pdbx_strand_id
1 'polypeptide(L)'
;MCSSSDPDKDVDSVAGPGLDVASCRRAFQYLANVPSDYYSSALVTALTNLAENLMVELQMPHSISMDDAVNCFVIAFEVPDLSCSEYLETALPLLCIATEHLTVKAQAKLARVWAQHCKDSLRHILETLQQLITLRVISTNYVRHFQVQDDTTVTMATKTMKIVYYANMLAGVMESNTMREEPVVIASQLDPLGDALDHLYPLSSMKNLKHTPYEDPLAIELDINVLDARKPFLPFEEFYNEPLSDT
;
A
#
# COMPACT_ATOMS: atom_id res chain seq x y z
N MET A 1 -26.07 13.43 51.85
CA MET A 1 -26.75 14.35 50.91
C MET A 1 -25.68 14.88 49.97
N CYS A 2 -25.75 14.41 48.72
CA CYS A 2 -25.28 15.01 47.44
C CYS A 2 -23.95 15.80 47.46
N SER A 3 -22.83 15.30 46.96
CA SER A 3 -22.47 15.07 45.54
C SER A 3 -22.85 16.25 44.63
N SER A 4 -21.87 17.09 44.29
CA SER A 4 -21.86 17.88 43.06
C SER A 4 -20.55 17.60 42.34
N SER A 5 -20.60 16.57 41.51
CA SER A 5 -19.70 16.35 40.39
C SER A 5 -19.90 17.52 39.43
N ASP A 6 -18.84 18.22 39.04
CA ASP A 6 -18.84 18.99 37.79
C ASP A 6 -18.34 18.06 36.68
N PRO A 7 -19.23 17.61 35.78
CA PRO A 7 -18.85 17.02 34.51
C PRO A 7 -18.59 18.13 33.48
N ASP A 8 -17.90 17.79 32.40
CA ASP A 8 -17.79 18.57 31.16
C ASP A 8 -17.02 19.88 31.21
N LYS A 9 -15.73 19.75 30.89
CA LYS A 9 -15.27 20.24 29.59
C LYS A 9 -14.11 19.36 29.13
N ASP A 10 -14.47 18.17 28.66
CA ASP A 10 -13.74 17.57 27.55
C ASP A 10 -13.72 18.65 26.46
N VAL A 11 -12.57 19.30 26.34
CA VAL A 11 -12.25 20.10 25.17
C VAL A 11 -12.19 19.06 24.07
N ASP A 12 -13.31 18.92 23.35
CA ASP A 12 -13.35 18.31 22.04
C ASP A 12 -12.07 18.75 21.34
N SER A 13 -11.16 17.80 21.16
CA SER A 13 -10.07 17.96 20.21
C SER A 13 -10.80 18.16 18.90
N VAL A 14 -10.97 19.43 18.51
CA VAL A 14 -11.58 19.82 17.24
C VAL A 14 -10.66 19.24 16.18
N ALA A 15 -10.92 17.99 15.81
CA ALA A 15 -10.35 17.38 14.64
C ALA A 15 -10.69 18.36 13.52
N GLY A 16 -9.66 19.00 12.97
CA GLY A 16 -9.83 19.88 11.83
C GLY A 16 -10.60 19.14 10.73
N PRO A 17 -11.23 19.88 9.80
CA PRO A 17 -11.94 19.24 8.71
C PRO A 17 -11.00 18.25 8.00
N GLY A 18 -11.46 16.99 7.86
CA GLY A 18 -10.71 15.97 7.14
C GLY A 18 -10.45 16.36 5.68
N LEU A 19 -9.51 15.67 5.04
CA LEU A 19 -9.16 15.93 3.62
C LEU A 19 -10.40 15.79 2.72
N ASP A 20 -10.79 16.87 2.05
CA ASP A 20 -11.83 16.85 1.03
C ASP A 20 -11.24 16.40 -0.31
N VAL A 21 -11.20 15.08 -0.49
CA VAL A 21 -10.72 14.43 -1.71
C VAL A 21 -11.51 14.88 -2.95
N ALA A 22 -12.83 15.11 -2.81
CA ALA A 22 -13.66 15.52 -3.94
C ALA A 22 -13.32 16.94 -4.42
N SER A 23 -13.05 17.86 -3.49
CA SER A 23 -12.56 19.20 -3.83
C SER A 23 -11.15 19.16 -4.42
N CYS A 24 -10.25 18.32 -3.88
CA CYS A 24 -8.92 18.09 -4.45
C CYS A 24 -9.00 17.64 -5.93
N ARG A 25 -9.80 16.62 -6.20
CA ARG A 25 -10.00 16.09 -7.56
C ARG A 25 -10.58 17.14 -8.51
N ARG A 26 -11.56 17.94 -8.07
CA ARG A 26 -12.10 19.04 -8.88
C ARG A 26 -11.02 20.07 -9.20
N ALA A 27 -10.17 20.43 -8.23
CA ALA A 27 -9.08 21.37 -8.46
C ALA A 27 -8.09 20.84 -9.52
N PHE A 28 -7.73 19.56 -9.45
CA PHE A 28 -6.89 18.91 -10.45
C PHE A 28 -7.56 18.78 -11.82
N GLN A 29 -8.87 18.50 -11.88
CA GLN A 29 -9.63 18.52 -13.13
C GLN A 29 -9.62 19.91 -13.78
N TYR A 30 -9.74 20.98 -12.99
CA TYR A 30 -9.60 22.34 -13.52
C TYR A 30 -8.18 22.62 -14.01
N LEU A 31 -7.16 22.19 -13.27
CA LEU A 31 -5.76 22.33 -13.67
C LEU A 31 -5.46 21.60 -14.99
N ALA A 32 -6.02 20.41 -15.20
CA ALA A 32 -5.86 19.61 -16.42
C ALA A 32 -6.45 20.29 -17.68
N ASN A 33 -7.32 21.29 -17.53
CA ASN A 33 -7.80 22.10 -18.66
C ASN A 33 -6.81 23.19 -19.08
N VAL A 34 -5.76 23.43 -18.30
CA VAL A 34 -4.66 24.36 -18.62
C VAL A 34 -3.56 23.56 -19.35
N PRO A 35 -2.89 24.12 -20.38
CA PRO A 35 -1.77 23.41 -21.02
C PRO A 35 -0.69 23.02 -20.01
N SER A 36 -0.28 21.75 -20.05
CA SER A 36 0.65 21.16 -19.09
C SER A 36 1.98 21.90 -18.97
N ASP A 37 2.47 22.51 -20.06
CA ASP A 37 3.74 23.24 -20.12
C ASP A 37 3.81 24.41 -19.12
N TYR A 38 2.66 24.91 -18.64
CA TYR A 38 2.61 25.99 -17.66
C TYR A 38 2.84 25.52 -16.21
N TYR A 39 2.61 24.24 -15.90
CA TYR A 39 2.61 23.77 -14.51
C TYR A 39 3.33 22.44 -14.27
N SER A 40 3.56 21.62 -15.29
CA SER A 40 4.06 20.24 -15.14
C SER A 40 5.39 20.19 -14.39
N SER A 41 6.40 20.95 -14.83
CA SER A 41 7.72 20.98 -14.19
C SER A 41 7.65 21.53 -12.76
N ALA A 42 6.83 22.56 -12.52
CA ALA A 42 6.63 23.11 -11.18
C ALA A 42 5.95 22.10 -10.25
N LEU A 43 4.97 21.34 -10.75
CA LEU A 43 4.26 20.32 -9.99
C LEU A 43 5.17 19.13 -9.69
N VAL A 44 5.96 18.67 -10.67
CA VAL A 44 6.97 17.64 -10.46
C VAL A 44 7.98 18.07 -9.39
N THR A 45 8.48 19.30 -9.47
CA THR A 45 9.39 19.87 -8.45
C THR A 45 8.74 19.89 -7.06
N ALA A 46 7.46 20.29 -6.98
CA ALA A 46 6.73 20.31 -5.71
C ALA A 46 6.54 18.90 -5.13
N LEU A 47 6.22 17.91 -5.96
CA LEU A 47 6.06 16.51 -5.54
C LEU A 47 7.38 15.88 -5.11
N THR A 48 8.47 16.16 -5.83
CA THR A 48 9.83 15.76 -5.46
C THR A 48 10.20 16.32 -4.08
N ASN A 49 10.04 17.63 -3.87
CA ASN A 49 10.31 18.26 -2.58
C ASN A 49 9.40 17.71 -1.48
N LEU A 50 8.12 17.46 -1.75
CA LEU A 50 7.20 16.86 -0.79
C LEU A 50 7.70 15.48 -0.35
N ALA A 51 8.06 14.61 -1.31
CA ALA A 51 8.54 13.28 -1.02
C ALA A 51 9.83 13.31 -0.17
N GLU A 52 10.79 14.15 -0.53
CA GLU A 52 12.04 14.33 0.21
C GLU A 52 11.79 14.81 1.65
N ASN A 53 10.92 15.79 1.84
CA ASN A 53 10.56 16.27 3.17
C ASN A 53 9.83 15.19 3.98
N LEU A 54 8.89 14.44 3.38
CA LEU A 54 8.19 13.35 4.06
C LEU A 54 9.16 12.25 4.54
N MET A 55 10.17 11.90 3.73
CA MET A 55 11.17 10.91 4.13
C MET A 55 11.93 11.32 5.40
N VAL A 56 12.26 12.61 5.52
CA VAL A 56 12.96 13.15 6.70
C VAL A 56 11.99 13.29 7.88
N GLU A 57 10.82 13.90 7.66
CA GLU A 57 9.85 14.21 8.69
C GLU A 57 9.29 12.95 9.38
N LEU A 58 8.96 11.90 8.61
CA LEU A 58 8.44 10.65 9.15
C LEU A 58 9.44 9.89 10.05
N GLN A 59 10.74 10.19 9.93
CA GLN A 59 11.79 9.61 10.77
C GLN A 59 12.06 10.43 12.03
N MET A 60 11.60 11.69 12.07
CA MET A 60 11.87 12.62 13.17
C MET A 60 10.70 12.63 14.17
N PRO A 61 10.96 12.40 15.47
CA PRO A 61 9.90 12.42 16.46
C PRO A 61 9.32 13.84 16.57
N HIS A 62 8.00 13.97 16.39
CA HIS A 62 7.18 15.19 16.55
C HIS A 62 7.18 16.23 15.39
N SER A 63 7.49 15.85 14.15
CA SER A 63 7.41 16.79 13.01
C SER A 63 6.02 16.81 12.35
N ILE A 64 5.67 15.75 11.62
CA ILE A 64 4.40 15.56 10.91
C ILE A 64 3.55 14.50 11.59
N SER A 65 2.23 14.70 11.64
CA SER A 65 1.34 13.65 12.09
C SER A 65 1.22 12.57 11.01
N MET A 66 1.02 11.31 11.41
CA MET A 66 0.78 10.22 10.45
C MET A 66 -0.47 10.46 9.59
N ASP A 67 -1.44 11.20 10.13
CA ASP A 67 -2.66 11.58 9.44
C ASP A 67 -2.40 12.59 8.32
N ASP A 68 -1.58 13.60 8.59
CA ASP A 68 -1.18 14.59 7.59
C ASP A 68 -0.30 13.95 6.51
N ALA A 69 0.62 13.06 6.88
CA ALA A 69 1.42 12.31 5.92
C ALA A 69 0.55 11.47 4.98
N VAL A 70 -0.45 10.77 5.52
CA VAL A 70 -1.43 10.02 4.70
C VAL A 70 -2.19 10.97 3.78
N ASN A 71 -2.62 12.14 4.26
CA ASN A 71 -3.29 13.15 3.42
C ASN A 71 -2.38 13.63 2.27
N CYS A 72 -1.09 13.85 2.53
CA CYS A 72 -0.11 14.19 1.50
C CYS A 72 -0.02 13.12 0.41
N PHE A 73 0.02 11.83 0.77
CA PHE A 73 0.03 10.75 -0.21
C PHE A 73 -1.29 10.68 -1.00
N VAL A 74 -2.44 10.84 -0.34
CA VAL A 74 -3.73 10.89 -1.03
C VAL A 74 -3.75 12.01 -2.07
N ILE A 75 -3.27 13.20 -1.73
CA ILE A 75 -3.20 14.32 -2.68
C ILE A 75 -2.20 14.03 -3.81
N ALA A 76 -1.00 13.54 -3.48
CA ALA A 76 0.06 13.29 -4.46
C ALA A 76 -0.33 12.25 -5.51
N PHE A 77 -1.07 11.21 -5.12
CA PHE A 77 -1.54 10.16 -6.02
C PHE A 77 -2.89 10.48 -6.70
N GLU A 78 -3.53 11.61 -6.38
CA GLU A 78 -4.69 12.16 -7.12
C GLU A 78 -4.28 13.17 -8.22
N VAL A 79 -2.99 13.47 -8.33
CA VAL A 79 -2.45 14.35 -9.38
C VAL A 79 -2.79 13.74 -10.75
N PRO A 80 -3.37 14.53 -11.68
CA PRO A 80 -3.80 14.03 -12.98
C PRO A 80 -2.58 13.64 -13.82
N ASP A 81 -2.77 12.72 -14.78
CA ASP A 81 -1.75 12.20 -15.70
C ASP A 81 -0.74 13.30 -16.10
N LEU A 82 0.38 13.35 -15.38
CA LEU A 82 1.52 14.16 -15.75
C LEU A 82 2.18 13.39 -16.89
N SER A 83 1.78 13.68 -18.13
CA SER A 83 2.33 13.10 -19.36
C SER A 83 3.79 13.53 -19.61
N CYS A 84 4.58 13.68 -18.55
CA CYS A 84 5.95 14.15 -18.54
C CYS A 84 6.83 13.06 -17.92
N SER A 85 7.90 12.64 -18.62
CA SER A 85 8.76 11.56 -18.10
C SER A 85 9.49 11.96 -16.81
N GLU A 86 9.66 13.27 -16.55
CA GLU A 86 10.25 13.77 -15.30
C GLU A 86 9.46 13.32 -14.05
N TYR A 87 8.13 13.21 -14.16
CA TYR A 87 7.30 12.69 -13.07
C TYR A 87 7.62 11.22 -12.76
N LEU A 88 7.64 10.37 -13.79
CA LEU A 88 7.95 8.95 -13.65
C LEU A 88 9.41 8.70 -13.25
N GLU A 89 10.35 9.52 -13.71
CA GLU A 89 11.78 9.29 -13.47
C GLU A 89 12.27 9.90 -12.14
N THR A 90 11.59 10.93 -11.63
CA THR A 90 12.06 11.70 -10.46
C THR A 90 11.08 11.66 -9.30
N ALA A 91 9.88 12.22 -9.47
CA ALA A 91 8.96 12.44 -8.36
C ALA A 91 8.31 11.13 -7.86
N LEU A 92 7.78 10.31 -8.76
CA LEU A 92 7.08 9.08 -8.40
C LEU A 92 7.99 8.04 -7.68
N PRO A 93 9.25 7.81 -8.10
CA PRO A 93 10.18 6.97 -7.35
C PRO A 93 10.35 7.41 -5.90
N LEU A 94 10.52 8.73 -5.68
CA LEU A 94 10.69 9.29 -4.34
C LEU A 94 9.41 9.18 -3.51
N LEU A 95 8.23 9.38 -4.12
CA LEU A 95 6.95 9.13 -3.46
C LEU A 95 6.83 7.66 -3.02
N CYS A 96 7.19 6.71 -3.89
CA CYS A 96 7.18 5.29 -3.56
C CYS A 96 8.13 4.99 -2.37
N ILE A 97 9.34 5.54 -2.36
CA ILE A 97 10.27 5.39 -1.23
C ILE A 97 9.68 5.99 0.04
N ALA A 98 9.07 7.18 -0.04
CA ALA A 98 8.47 7.84 1.11
C ALA A 98 7.33 7.02 1.74
N THR A 99 6.58 6.22 0.96
CA THR A 99 5.53 5.34 1.51
C THR A 99 6.07 4.25 2.44
N GLU A 100 7.33 3.83 2.29
CA GLU A 100 7.97 2.83 3.16
C GLU A 100 8.18 3.36 4.59
N HIS A 101 8.28 4.69 4.75
CA HIS A 101 8.43 5.31 6.07
C HIS A 101 7.10 5.45 6.83
N LEU A 102 5.96 5.15 6.19
CA LEU A 102 4.69 5.07 6.89
C LEU A 102 4.66 3.83 7.81
N THR A 103 4.14 4.02 9.02
CA THR A 103 3.79 2.88 9.88
C THR A 103 2.74 2.00 9.22
N VAL A 104 2.68 0.71 9.59
CA VAL A 104 1.66 -0.23 9.07
C VAL A 104 0.23 0.32 9.27
N LYS A 105 -0.04 0.99 10.40
CA LYS A 105 -1.32 1.65 10.68
C LYS A 105 -1.63 2.78 9.69
N ALA A 106 -0.62 3.58 9.35
CA ALA A 106 -0.76 4.67 8.38
C ALA A 106 -0.94 4.14 6.95
N GLN A 107 -0.22 3.08 6.55
CA GLN A 107 -0.44 2.38 5.28
C GLN A 107 -1.85 1.79 5.20
N ALA A 108 -2.33 1.18 6.28
CA ALA A 108 -3.70 0.68 6.38
C ALA A 108 -4.74 1.81 6.27
N LYS A 109 -4.49 2.96 6.89
CA LYS A 109 -5.32 4.15 6.73
C LYS A 109 -5.34 4.64 5.28
N LEU A 110 -4.18 4.73 4.63
CA LEU A 110 -4.07 5.10 3.23
C LEU A 110 -4.88 4.15 2.33
N ALA A 111 -4.76 2.83 2.53
CA ALA A 111 -5.54 1.84 1.79
C ALA A 111 -7.06 2.03 1.98
N ARG A 112 -7.52 2.28 3.21
CA ARG A 112 -8.95 2.55 3.51
C ARG A 112 -9.43 3.84 2.84
N VAL A 113 -8.64 4.91 2.88
CA VAL A 113 -9.00 6.18 2.22
C VAL A 113 -9.08 6.00 0.71
N TRP A 114 -8.12 5.31 0.11
CA TRP A 114 -8.16 5.03 -1.32
C TRP A 114 -9.39 4.18 -1.69
N ALA A 115 -9.70 3.14 -0.92
CA ALA A 115 -10.85 2.29 -1.17
C ALA A 115 -12.19 3.03 -1.09
N GLN A 116 -12.33 3.94 -0.12
CA GLN A 116 -13.59 4.62 0.16
C GLN A 116 -13.79 5.89 -0.68
N HIS A 117 -12.72 6.67 -0.89
CA HIS A 117 -12.81 8.02 -1.45
C HIS A 117 -12.09 8.18 -2.81
N CYS A 118 -11.20 7.24 -3.16
CA CYS A 118 -10.38 7.29 -4.37
C CYS A 118 -10.47 6.02 -5.22
N LYS A 119 -11.53 5.22 -5.08
CA LYS A 119 -11.63 3.94 -5.80
C LYS A 119 -11.50 4.11 -7.32
N ASP A 120 -12.07 5.18 -7.88
CA ASP A 120 -12.01 5.48 -9.31
C ASP A 120 -10.58 5.82 -9.78
N SER A 121 -9.71 6.26 -8.86
CA SER A 121 -8.29 6.55 -9.10
C SER A 121 -7.41 5.31 -9.00
N LEU A 122 -7.88 4.20 -8.43
CA LEU A 122 -7.05 3.00 -8.18
C LEU A 122 -6.43 2.44 -9.46
N ARG A 123 -7.18 2.39 -10.56
CA ARG A 123 -6.67 1.91 -11.85
C ARG A 123 -5.53 2.81 -12.34
N HIS A 124 -5.74 4.12 -12.33
CA HIS A 124 -4.73 5.08 -12.76
C HIS A 124 -3.45 4.98 -11.90
N ILE A 125 -3.59 4.87 -10.57
CA ILE A 125 -2.45 4.69 -9.66
C ILE A 125 -1.70 3.39 -9.99
N LEU A 126 -2.43 2.29 -10.20
CA LEU A 126 -1.86 0.99 -10.54
C LEU A 126 -1.10 1.03 -11.87
N GLU A 127 -1.72 1.56 -12.92
CA GLU A 127 -1.12 1.69 -14.26
C GLU A 127 0.13 2.58 -14.22
N THR A 128 0.09 3.67 -13.44
CA THR A 128 1.24 4.58 -13.28
C THR A 128 2.42 3.90 -12.57
N LEU A 129 2.17 3.10 -11.54
CA LEU A 129 3.20 2.30 -10.86
C LEU A 129 3.75 1.19 -11.78
N GLN A 130 2.90 0.55 -12.58
CA GLN A 130 3.33 -0.43 -13.57
C GLN A 130 4.18 0.21 -14.68
N GLN A 131 3.80 1.38 -15.17
CA GLN A 131 4.60 2.16 -16.13
C GLN A 131 5.98 2.49 -15.57
N LEU A 132 6.07 2.92 -14.30
CA LEU A 132 7.35 3.13 -13.63
C LEU A 132 8.19 1.85 -13.60
N ILE A 133 7.62 0.73 -13.18
CA ILE A 133 8.34 -0.55 -13.11
C ILE A 133 8.81 -0.96 -14.51
N THR A 134 7.93 -0.89 -15.51
CA THR A 134 8.27 -1.20 -16.91
C THR A 134 9.40 -0.32 -17.41
N LEU A 135 9.33 1.00 -17.22
CA LEU A 135 10.38 1.94 -17.59
C LEU A 135 11.72 1.58 -16.92
N ARG A 136 11.71 1.33 -15.61
CA ARG A 136 12.92 0.92 -14.87
C ARG A 136 13.50 -0.39 -15.38
N VAL A 137 12.65 -1.37 -15.71
CA VAL A 137 13.09 -2.69 -16.16
C VAL A 137 13.69 -2.63 -17.56
N ILE A 138 13.08 -1.89 -18.49
CA ILE A 138 13.58 -1.81 -19.87
C ILE A 138 14.76 -0.86 -20.04
N SER A 139 14.87 0.21 -19.23
CA SER A 139 15.91 1.23 -19.38
C SER A 139 17.18 0.93 -18.57
N THR A 140 17.11 0.02 -17.61
CA THR A 140 18.25 -0.32 -16.75
C THR A 140 18.98 -1.55 -17.26
N ASN A 141 20.30 -1.44 -17.40
CA ASN A 141 21.15 -2.58 -17.76
C ASN A 141 21.44 -3.44 -16.54
N TYR A 142 20.55 -4.39 -16.24
CA TYR A 142 20.77 -5.37 -15.17
C TYR A 142 21.89 -6.34 -15.55
N VAL A 143 22.79 -6.58 -14.60
CA VAL A 143 23.97 -7.43 -14.76
C VAL A 143 24.04 -8.45 -13.64
N ARG A 144 24.98 -9.38 -13.71
CA ARG A 144 25.09 -10.50 -12.75
C ARG A 144 25.20 -10.10 -11.26
N HIS A 145 25.59 -8.86 -10.97
CA HIS A 145 25.78 -8.32 -9.61
C HIS A 145 24.79 -7.21 -9.25
N PHE A 146 23.84 -6.91 -10.15
CA PHE A 146 22.76 -5.95 -9.91
C PHE A 146 21.56 -6.40 -10.73
N GLN A 147 20.67 -7.13 -10.07
CA GLN A 147 19.49 -7.73 -10.68
C GLN A 147 18.26 -6.86 -10.38
N VAL A 148 17.14 -7.14 -11.06
CA VAL A 148 15.89 -6.36 -10.91
C VAL A 148 15.41 -6.31 -9.46
N GLN A 149 15.57 -7.40 -8.71
CA GLN A 149 15.19 -7.44 -7.30
C GLN A 149 16.06 -6.57 -6.39
N ASP A 150 17.22 -6.11 -6.86
CA ASP A 150 18.10 -5.20 -6.13
C ASP A 150 17.77 -3.73 -6.44
N ASP A 151 16.89 -3.45 -7.41
CA ASP A 151 16.47 -2.08 -7.75
C ASP A 151 15.48 -1.56 -6.71
N THR A 152 15.93 -0.57 -5.94
CA THR A 152 15.12 0.09 -4.91
C THR A 152 13.84 0.69 -5.48
N THR A 153 13.87 1.27 -6.68
CA THR A 153 12.69 1.90 -7.30
C THR A 153 11.63 0.85 -7.62
N VAL A 154 12.04 -0.27 -8.23
CA VAL A 154 11.14 -1.40 -8.51
C VAL A 154 10.59 -1.99 -7.21
N THR A 155 11.44 -2.16 -6.20
CA THR A 155 11.05 -2.69 -4.90
C THR A 155 10.06 -1.77 -4.17
N MET A 156 10.28 -0.45 -4.17
CA MET A 156 9.36 0.48 -3.49
C MET A 156 8.06 0.66 -4.26
N ALA A 157 8.10 0.65 -5.59
CA ALA A 157 6.89 0.70 -6.42
C ALA A 157 6.01 -0.54 -6.18
N THR A 158 6.59 -1.73 -6.12
CA THR A 158 5.86 -2.98 -5.82
C THR A 158 5.30 -2.99 -4.38
N LYS A 159 6.05 -2.47 -3.39
CA LYS A 159 5.50 -2.26 -2.04
C LYS A 159 4.33 -1.28 -2.01
N THR A 160 4.39 -0.21 -2.80
CA THR A 160 3.29 0.74 -2.95
C THR A 160 2.08 0.06 -3.62
N MET A 161 2.30 -0.73 -4.68
CA MET A 161 1.26 -1.54 -5.33
C MET A 161 0.58 -2.50 -4.35
N LYS A 162 1.29 -3.01 -3.33
CA LYS A 162 0.68 -3.83 -2.27
C LYS A 162 -0.40 -3.06 -1.49
N ILE A 163 -0.18 -1.78 -1.19
CA ILE A 163 -1.18 -0.92 -0.54
C ILE A 163 -2.38 -0.73 -1.48
N VAL A 164 -2.12 -0.48 -2.77
CA VAL A 164 -3.16 -0.37 -3.81
C VAL A 164 -3.96 -1.66 -3.94
N TYR A 165 -3.31 -2.82 -3.84
CA TYR A 165 -3.94 -4.14 -3.88
C TYR A 165 -4.92 -4.35 -2.72
N TYR A 166 -4.52 -4.00 -1.49
CA TYR A 166 -5.45 -4.06 -0.35
C TYR A 166 -6.58 -3.03 -0.46
N ALA A 167 -6.30 -1.82 -0.94
CA ALA A 167 -7.34 -0.83 -1.23
C ALA A 167 -8.34 -1.34 -2.26
N ASN A 168 -7.86 -2.05 -3.29
CA ASN A 168 -8.68 -2.65 -4.34
C ASN A 168 -9.64 -3.72 -3.82
N MET A 169 -9.18 -4.56 -2.88
CA MET A 169 -10.06 -5.54 -2.23
C MET A 169 -11.11 -4.85 -1.35
N LEU A 170 -10.70 -3.85 -0.55
CA LEU A 170 -11.61 -3.08 0.30
C LEU A 170 -12.66 -2.29 -0.49
N ALA A 171 -12.32 -1.81 -1.69
CA ALA A 171 -13.23 -1.12 -2.59
C ALA A 171 -14.23 -2.06 -3.28
N GLY A 172 -13.94 -3.36 -3.27
CA GLY A 172 -14.75 -4.40 -3.87
C GLY A 172 -15.81 -4.97 -2.93
N VAL A 173 -16.17 -6.23 -3.17
CA VAL A 173 -17.11 -7.00 -2.36
C VAL A 173 -16.33 -8.04 -1.56
N MET A 174 -16.30 -7.87 -0.25
CA MET A 174 -15.74 -8.83 0.70
C MET A 174 -16.84 -9.62 1.41
N GLU A 175 -16.57 -10.89 1.71
CA GLU A 175 -17.37 -11.70 2.62
C GLU A 175 -17.13 -11.27 4.08
N SER A 176 -18.10 -11.54 4.94
CA SER A 176 -17.96 -11.22 6.36
C SER A 176 -17.04 -12.23 7.05
N ASN A 177 -16.07 -11.72 7.81
CA ASN A 177 -15.10 -12.52 8.56
C ASN A 177 -15.74 -13.40 9.65
N THR A 178 -17.04 -13.25 9.95
CA THR A 178 -17.76 -14.00 11.00
C THR A 178 -17.82 -15.51 10.79
N MET A 179 -17.53 -15.99 9.57
CA MET A 179 -17.55 -17.40 9.20
C MET A 179 -16.14 -18.01 9.06
N ARG A 180 -15.08 -17.24 9.31
CA ARG A 180 -13.71 -17.77 9.26
C ARG A 180 -13.55 -18.77 10.41
N GLU A 181 -13.27 -20.03 10.10
CA GLU A 181 -12.84 -20.99 11.10
C GLU A 181 -11.54 -20.50 11.73
N GLU A 182 -11.47 -20.40 13.06
CA GLU A 182 -10.21 -20.17 13.74
C GLU A 182 -9.21 -21.23 13.28
N PRO A 183 -7.97 -20.86 12.94
CA PRO A 183 -6.97 -21.84 12.55
C PRO A 183 -6.85 -22.87 13.67
N VAL A 184 -7.19 -24.13 13.36
CA VAL A 184 -7.07 -25.24 14.31
C VAL A 184 -5.61 -25.30 14.70
N VAL A 185 -5.28 -24.82 15.89
CA VAL A 185 -3.97 -25.02 16.50
C VAL A 185 -3.90 -26.50 16.81
N ILE A 186 -3.43 -27.29 15.85
CA ILE A 186 -3.02 -28.66 16.13
C ILE A 186 -1.83 -28.52 17.06
N ALA A 187 -2.10 -28.56 18.38
CA ALA A 187 -1.08 -28.76 19.38
C ALA A 187 -0.38 -30.05 18.99
N SER A 188 0.77 -29.94 18.32
CA SER A 188 1.52 -31.06 17.78
C SER A 188 2.26 -31.82 18.88
N GLN A 189 1.59 -32.04 20.00
CA GLN A 189 2.04 -32.86 21.09
C GLN A 189 1.01 -33.97 21.23
N LEU A 190 1.47 -35.20 20.98
CA LEU A 190 0.74 -36.47 21.09
C LEU A 190 -0.08 -36.85 19.86
N ASP A 191 0.59 -37.11 18.73
CA ASP A 191 0.12 -38.15 17.82
C ASP A 191 1.00 -39.40 18.02
N PRO A 192 0.59 -40.36 18.88
CA PRO A 192 1.38 -41.56 19.19
C PRO A 192 1.57 -42.50 17.99
N LEU A 193 0.88 -42.25 16.87
CA LEU A 193 0.94 -43.09 15.68
C LEU A 193 2.04 -42.66 14.70
N GLY A 194 2.44 -41.38 14.72
CA GLY A 194 3.50 -40.85 13.86
C GLY A 194 4.87 -41.47 14.14
N ASP A 195 5.18 -41.70 15.41
CA ASP A 195 6.47 -42.26 15.87
C ASP A 195 6.65 -43.73 15.48
N ALA A 196 5.55 -44.49 15.38
CA ALA A 196 5.58 -45.90 15.00
C ALA A 196 5.85 -46.11 13.50
N LEU A 197 5.46 -45.15 12.65
CA LEU A 197 5.65 -45.23 11.21
C LEU A 197 7.06 -44.82 10.78
N ASP A 198 7.70 -43.93 11.55
CA ASP A 198 9.06 -43.42 11.31
C ASP A 198 10.14 -44.51 11.50
N HIS A 199 9.84 -45.54 12.29
CA HIS A 199 10.73 -46.70 12.48
C HIS A 199 10.62 -47.79 11.40
N LEU A 200 9.54 -47.80 10.61
CA LEU A 200 9.28 -48.86 9.61
C LEU A 200 9.74 -48.49 8.19
N TYR A 201 9.95 -47.21 7.91
CA TYR A 201 10.46 -46.73 6.62
C TYR A 201 11.52 -45.64 6.83
N PRO A 202 12.82 -45.94 6.71
CA PRO A 202 13.86 -44.91 6.68
C PRO A 202 13.88 -44.29 5.27
N LEU A 203 12.79 -43.63 4.87
CA LEU A 203 12.75 -42.84 3.65
C LEU A 203 13.24 -41.43 4.01
N SER A 204 14.56 -41.25 3.86
CA SER A 204 15.24 -39.99 3.55
C SER A 204 14.59 -38.71 4.09
N SER A 205 15.20 -38.21 5.17
CA SER A 205 15.17 -36.81 5.64
C SER A 205 14.73 -35.76 4.62
N MET A 206 13.41 -35.55 4.50
CA MET A 206 12.89 -34.23 4.20
C MET A 206 12.31 -33.72 5.51
N LYS A 207 13.10 -32.91 6.21
CA LYS A 207 12.58 -32.08 7.30
C LYS A 207 11.41 -31.29 6.71
N ASN A 208 10.19 -31.66 7.09
CA ASN A 208 9.03 -30.77 7.04
C ASN A 208 9.35 -29.60 7.96
N LEU A 209 10.09 -28.62 7.44
CA LEU A 209 10.11 -27.26 7.97
C LEU A 209 8.66 -26.80 7.88
N LYS A 210 7.94 -26.95 8.99
CA LYS A 210 6.64 -26.32 9.22
C LYS A 210 6.85 -24.83 9.03
N HIS A 211 6.64 -24.35 7.80
CA HIS A 211 6.58 -22.93 7.50
C HIS A 211 5.32 -22.45 8.20
N THR A 212 5.47 -21.81 9.36
CA THR A 212 4.44 -20.90 9.87
C THR A 212 4.14 -19.95 8.71
N PRO A 213 2.87 -19.82 8.26
CA PRO A 213 2.57 -18.90 7.17
C PRO A 213 3.05 -17.52 7.59
N TYR A 214 3.93 -16.92 6.79
CA TYR A 214 4.34 -15.54 6.99
C TYR A 214 3.10 -14.68 6.71
N GLU A 215 2.49 -14.14 7.75
CA GLU A 215 1.33 -13.26 7.62
C GLU A 215 1.79 -11.82 7.37
N ASP A 216 1.24 -11.19 6.33
CA ASP A 216 1.56 -9.79 6.00
C ASP A 216 1.01 -8.85 7.09
N PRO A 217 1.85 -8.05 7.77
CA PRO A 217 1.40 -7.12 8.79
C PRO A 217 0.30 -6.17 8.32
N LEU A 218 0.33 -5.77 7.05
CA LEU A 218 -0.69 -4.87 6.49
C LEU A 218 -2.03 -5.57 6.32
N ALA A 219 -2.05 -6.86 5.95
CA ALA A 219 -3.28 -7.65 5.88
C ALA A 219 -3.91 -7.82 7.27
N ILE A 220 -3.08 -8.10 8.28
CA ILE A 220 -3.52 -8.21 9.68
C ILE A 220 -4.13 -6.89 10.16
N GLU A 221 -3.45 -5.77 9.97
CA GLU A 221 -3.94 -4.44 10.39
C GLU A 221 -5.24 -4.04 9.67
N LEU A 222 -5.47 -4.55 8.45
CA LEU A 222 -6.68 -4.33 7.67
C LEU A 222 -7.78 -5.37 7.93
N ASP A 223 -7.49 -6.44 8.68
CA ASP A 223 -8.34 -7.61 8.87
C ASP A 223 -8.81 -8.25 7.53
N ILE A 224 -7.91 -8.29 6.55
CA ILE A 224 -8.17 -8.83 5.22
C ILE A 224 -7.58 -10.24 5.10
N ASN A 225 -8.42 -11.18 4.67
CA ASN A 225 -7.99 -12.43 4.06
C ASN A 225 -8.35 -12.37 2.57
N VAL A 226 -7.41 -12.68 1.70
CA VAL A 226 -7.61 -12.66 0.24
C VAL A 226 -8.74 -13.61 -0.19
N LEU A 227 -8.95 -14.69 0.56
CA LEU A 227 -10.02 -15.66 0.29
C LEU A 227 -11.43 -15.08 0.49
N ASP A 228 -11.54 -13.97 1.21
CA ASP A 228 -12.83 -13.32 1.47
C ASP A 228 -13.22 -12.35 0.37
N ALA A 229 -12.30 -12.02 -0.55
CA ALA A 229 -12.59 -11.14 -1.67
C ALA A 229 -13.43 -11.88 -2.74
N ARG A 230 -14.76 -11.69 -2.72
CA ARG A 230 -15.66 -12.27 -3.73
C ARG A 230 -15.53 -11.59 -5.09
N LYS A 231 -15.37 -10.27 -5.08
CA LYS A 231 -15.17 -9.47 -6.29
C LYS A 231 -14.34 -8.24 -5.95
N PRO A 232 -13.03 -8.22 -6.26
CA PRO A 232 -12.24 -7.00 -6.10
C PRO A 232 -12.76 -5.88 -7.02
N PHE A 233 -12.44 -4.62 -6.72
CA PHE A 233 -12.91 -3.49 -7.54
C PHE A 233 -12.34 -3.54 -8.97
N LEU A 234 -11.04 -3.77 -9.09
CA LEU A 234 -10.31 -4.13 -10.29
C LEU A 234 -10.04 -5.64 -10.28
N PRO A 235 -10.19 -6.34 -11.43
CA PRO A 235 -9.75 -7.73 -11.60
C PRO A 235 -8.28 -7.93 -11.19
N PHE A 236 -7.96 -9.10 -10.65
CA PHE A 236 -6.59 -9.38 -10.20
C PHE A 236 -5.59 -9.44 -11.35
N GLU A 237 -6.07 -9.77 -12.55
CA GLU A 237 -5.30 -9.76 -13.79
C GLU A 237 -4.74 -8.37 -14.09
N GLU A 238 -5.41 -7.28 -13.68
CA GLU A 238 -4.88 -5.92 -13.87
C GLU A 238 -3.60 -5.66 -13.06
N PHE A 239 -3.32 -6.44 -12.01
CA PHE A 239 -2.08 -6.31 -11.24
C PHE A 239 -0.90 -7.06 -11.90
N TYR A 240 -1.16 -7.89 -12.91
CA TYR A 240 -0.14 -8.54 -13.71
C TYR A 240 0.42 -7.57 -14.75
N ASN A 241 1.73 -7.34 -14.71
CA ASN A 241 2.39 -6.50 -15.71
C ASN A 241 2.70 -7.35 -16.95
N GLU A 242 1.73 -7.48 -17.85
CA GLU A 242 1.82 -8.29 -19.08
C GLU A 242 3.15 -8.09 -19.84
N PRO A 243 3.59 -6.85 -20.15
CA PRO A 243 4.87 -6.60 -20.83
C PRO A 243 6.11 -7.25 -20.19
N LEU A 244 6.12 -7.43 -18.87
CA LEU A 244 7.27 -7.95 -18.13
C LEU A 244 7.16 -9.42 -17.78
N SER A 245 6.00 -10.03 -18.01
CA SER A 245 5.70 -11.35 -17.45
C SER A 245 5.56 -12.46 -18.51
N ASP A 246 5.35 -12.08 -19.77
CA ASP A 246 5.22 -13.03 -20.91
C ASP A 246 6.55 -13.35 -21.62
N THR A 247 7.68 -13.07 -20.97
CA THR A 247 9.05 -13.37 -21.45
C THR A 247 9.80 -14.30 -20.53
#